data_AF-K1YSR3-F1
#
_entry.id   AF-K1YSR3-F1
#
_cell.length_a   1.000
_cell.length_b   1.000
_cell.length_c   1.000
_cell.angle_alpha   90.00
_cell.angle_beta   90.00
_cell.angle_gamma   90.00
#
_symmetry.space_group_name_H-M   'P 1'
#
loop_
_entity.id
_entity.type
_entity.pdbx_description
1 polymer ?
#
loop_
_entity_poly.entity_id
_entity_poly.type
_entity_poly.pdbx_seq_one_letter_code
_entity_poly.pdbx_strand_id
1 'polypeptide(L)'
;MQIDFEWHTKTLDSAKKETLEKLINLKISSVVKNCFGREVPPLIVSLLEEESPAFKVRGAAFTVESGEKKKVIELEFDQGFFIKCNKSCWFDPGEKL
;
A
#
# COMPACT_ATOMS: atom_id res chain seq x y z
N MET A 1 1.46 -8.53 -11.40
CA MET A 1 1.43 -7.17 -10.81
C MET A 1 2.75 -6.94 -10.10
N GLN A 2 3.46 -5.87 -10.43
CA GLN A 2 4.68 -5.44 -9.73
C GLN A 2 4.27 -4.46 -8.61
N ILE A 3 4.82 -4.65 -7.41
CA ILE A 3 4.68 -3.70 -6.30
C ILE A 3 6.07 -3.20 -5.95
N ASP A 4 6.26 -1.90 -6.07
CA ASP A 4 7.48 -1.21 -5.65
C ASP A 4 7.25 -0.57 -4.27
N PHE A 5 8.29 -0.50 -3.45
CA PHE A 5 8.22 0.01 -2.08
C PHE A 5 9.03 1.29 -1.94
N GLU A 6 8.43 2.28 -1.28
CA GLU A 6 9.03 3.57 -0.98
C GLU A 6 9.03 3.76 0.55
N TRP A 7 10.16 3.43 1.17
CA TRP A 7 10.32 3.52 2.63
C TRP A 7 10.78 4.91 3.06
N HIS A 8 9.93 5.60 3.81
CA HIS A 8 10.20 6.87 4.49
C HIS A 8 10.48 6.62 5.98
N THR A 9 11.43 5.73 6.24
CA THR A 9 11.67 5.17 7.58
C THR A 9 13.16 5.21 7.91
N LYS A 10 13.52 5.56 9.15
CA LYS A 10 14.91 5.65 9.59
C LYS A 10 15.30 4.61 10.63
N THR A 11 14.32 3.99 11.31
CA THR A 11 14.58 3.19 12.51
C THR A 11 14.32 1.69 12.33
N LEU A 12 13.53 1.29 11.34
CA LEU A 12 13.28 -0.12 11.04
C LEU A 12 14.51 -0.76 10.38
N ASP A 13 14.94 -1.89 10.94
CA ASP A 13 15.99 -2.73 10.35
C ASP A 13 15.53 -3.42 9.06
N SER A 14 16.49 -3.82 8.23
CA SER A 14 16.24 -4.40 6.90
C SER A 14 15.44 -5.70 6.95
N ALA A 15 15.63 -6.54 7.97
CA ALA A 15 14.93 -7.83 8.09
C ALA A 15 13.43 -7.63 8.35
N LYS A 16 13.07 -6.64 9.19
CA LYS A 16 11.67 -6.25 9.40
C LYS A 16 11.06 -5.61 8.16
N LYS A 17 11.82 -4.81 7.40
CA LYS A 17 11.36 -4.24 6.13
C LYS A 17 11.01 -5.34 5.13
N GLU A 18 11.90 -6.29 4.89
CA GLU A 18 11.63 -7.43 3.98
C GLU A 18 10.42 -8.26 4.40
N THR A 19 10.25 -8.46 5.72
CA THR A 19 9.09 -9.19 6.25
C THR A 19 7.79 -8.43 5.97
N LEU A 20 7.78 -7.11 6.19
CA LEU A 20 6.63 -6.26 5.88
C LEU A 20 6.34 -6.24 4.38
N GLU A 21 7.35 -6.06 3.52
CA GLU A 21 7.18 -6.08 2.07
C GLU A 21 6.54 -7.38 1.57
N LYS A 22 6.97 -8.53 2.10
CA LYS A 22 6.36 -9.83 1.78
C LYS A 22 4.88 -9.90 2.20
N LEU A 23 4.57 -9.48 3.43
CA LEU A 23 3.19 -9.47 3.94
C LEU A 23 2.30 -8.51 3.15
N ILE A 24 2.81 -7.32 2.85
CA ILE A 24 2.12 -6.30 2.05
C ILE A 24 1.86 -6.83 0.65
N ASN A 25 2.84 -7.43 -0.01
CA ASN A 25 2.68 -8.03 -1.33
C ASN A 25 1.52 -9.03 -1.36
N LEU A 26 1.48 -9.95 -0.39
CA LEU A 26 0.42 -10.96 -0.28
C LEU A 26 -0.96 -10.31 -0.06
N LYS A 27 -1.05 -9.38 0.89
CA LYS A 27 -2.33 -8.79 1.29
C LYS A 27 -2.88 -7.82 0.23
N ILE A 28 -2.04 -6.93 -0.28
CA ILE A 28 -2.43 -5.94 -1.31
C ILE A 28 -2.80 -6.65 -2.60
N SER A 29 -2.00 -7.60 -3.07
CA SER A 29 -2.33 -8.33 -4.32
C SER A 29 -3.70 -8.98 -4.25
N SER A 30 -4.08 -9.53 -3.10
CA SER A 30 -5.42 -10.09 -2.89
C SER A 30 -6.52 -9.02 -2.91
N VAL A 31 -6.34 -7.92 -2.16
CA VAL A 31 -7.34 -6.83 -2.10
C VAL A 31 -7.54 -6.19 -3.46
N VAL A 32 -6.46 -5.86 -4.15
CA VAL A 32 -6.48 -5.20 -5.46
C VAL A 32 -7.11 -6.12 -6.51
N LYS A 33 -6.74 -7.40 -6.54
CA LYS A 33 -7.39 -8.38 -7.44
C LYS A 33 -8.90 -8.44 -7.20
N ASN A 34 -9.33 -8.41 -5.94
CA ASN A 34 -10.76 -8.40 -5.59
C ASN A 34 -11.46 -7.08 -5.96
N CYS A 35 -10.78 -5.94 -5.87
CA CYS A 35 -11.35 -4.63 -6.18
C CYS A 35 -11.47 -4.36 -7.68
N PHE A 36 -10.48 -4.77 -8.47
CA PHE A 36 -10.39 -4.41 -9.89
C PHE A 36 -10.80 -5.53 -10.85
N GLY A 37 -10.77 -6.80 -10.42
CA GLY A 37 -11.19 -7.95 -11.24
C GLY A 37 -10.40 -8.17 -12.54
N ARG A 38 -9.35 -7.38 -12.80
CA ARG A 38 -8.54 -7.35 -14.02
C ARG A 38 -7.06 -7.20 -13.71
N GLU A 39 -6.24 -7.19 -14.76
CA GLU A 39 -4.80 -6.92 -14.65
C GLU A 39 -4.59 -5.48 -14.15
N VAL A 40 -3.78 -5.34 -13.09
CA VAL A 40 -3.61 -4.08 -12.37
C VAL A 40 -2.26 -3.49 -12.76
N PRO A 41 -2.19 -2.17 -13.03
CA PRO A 41 -0.92 -1.49 -13.23
C PRO A 41 0.02 -1.65 -12.01
N PRO A 42 1.33 -1.40 -12.17
CA PRO A 42 2.27 -1.40 -11.08
C PRO A 42 1.82 -0.47 -9.94
N LEU A 43 2.04 -0.91 -8.70
CA LEU A 43 1.70 -0.15 -7.51
C LEU A 43 2.96 0.31 -6.80
N ILE A 44 2.93 1.54 -6.30
CA ILE A 44 3.94 2.06 -5.39
C ILE A 44 3.33 2.08 -3.99
N VAL A 45 3.93 1.36 -3.05
CA VAL A 45 3.54 1.40 -1.64
C VAL A 45 4.50 2.30 -0.89
N SER A 46 4.00 3.46 -0.47
CA SER A 46 4.73 4.41 0.36
C SER A 46 4.49 4.08 1.83
N LEU A 47 5.56 3.93 2.62
CA LEU A 47 5.51 3.51 4.03
C LEU A 47 6.24 4.54 4.91
N LEU A 48 5.58 4.98 5.97
CA LEU A 48 6.04 6.00 6.93
C LEU A 48 6.01 5.44 8.35
N GLU A 49 7.11 5.60 9.09
CA GLU A 49 7.16 5.31 10.52
C GLU A 49 6.37 6.37 11.31
N GLU A 50 5.49 5.94 12.20
CA GLU A 50 4.84 6.85 13.14
C GLU A 50 5.32 6.59 14.58
N GLU A 51 5.58 7.67 15.32
CA GLU A 51 5.86 7.63 16.76
C GLU A 51 4.56 7.53 17.57
N SER A 52 3.66 6.62 17.17
CA SER A 52 2.38 6.43 17.84
C SER A 52 2.38 5.12 18.63
N PRO A 53 1.82 5.09 19.86
CA PRO A 53 1.66 3.84 20.60
C PRO A 53 0.71 2.86 19.90
N ALA A 54 -0.17 3.34 19.01
CA ALA A 54 -1.14 2.52 18.29
C ALA A 54 -0.62 1.94 16.97
N PHE A 55 0.31 2.64 16.29
CA PHE A 55 0.79 2.27 14.96
C PHE A 55 2.30 2.47 14.86
N LYS A 56 3.01 1.49 14.29
CA LYS A 56 4.45 1.61 14.03
C LYS A 56 4.73 2.15 12.63
N VAL A 57 3.87 1.80 11.68
CA VAL A 57 4.01 2.20 10.28
C VAL A 57 2.62 2.52 9.74
N ARG A 58 2.51 3.57 8.93
CA ARG A 58 1.36 3.83 8.06
C ARG A 58 1.82 3.80 6.62
N GLY A 59 0.92 3.41 5.73
CA GLY A 59 1.25 3.31 4.33
C GLY A 59 0.10 3.63 3.42
N ALA A 60 0.43 3.86 2.16
CA ALA A 60 -0.56 3.99 1.12
C ALA A 60 -0.02 3.37 -0.18
N ALA A 61 -0.90 2.67 -0.88
CA ALA A 61 -0.62 2.12 -2.20
C ALA A 61 -1.21 3.05 -3.27
N PHE A 62 -0.42 3.34 -4.30
CA PHE A 62 -0.79 4.25 -5.37
C PHE A 62 -0.52 3.62 -6.74
N THR A 63 -1.35 3.92 -7.74
CA THR A 63 -0.99 3.76 -9.15
C THR A 63 -0.37 5.07 -9.66
N VAL A 64 0.47 4.98 -10.69
CA VAL A 64 0.96 6.17 -11.41
C VAL A 64 0.25 6.25 -12.74
N GLU A 65 -0.57 7.27 -12.93
CA GLU A 65 -1.30 7.53 -14.17
C GLU A 65 -0.99 8.94 -14.64
N SER A 66 -0.48 9.08 -15.87
CA SER A 66 -0.06 10.38 -16.44
C SER A 66 0.93 11.15 -15.56
N GLY A 67 1.77 10.44 -14.79
CA GLY A 67 2.76 11.03 -13.89
C GLY A 67 2.23 11.39 -12.49
N GLU A 68 0.93 11.21 -12.22
CA GLU A 68 0.33 11.49 -10.92
C GLU A 68 0.13 10.21 -10.10
N LYS A 69 0.51 10.24 -8.82
CA LYS A 69 0.21 9.16 -7.85
C LYS A 69 -1.27 9.24 -7.44
N LYS A 70 -2.08 8.24 -7.81
CA LYS A 70 -3.48 8.11 -7.38
C LYS A 70 -3.60 7.09 -6.27
N LYS A 71 -4.13 7.48 -5.10
CA LYS A 71 -4.22 6.63 -3.91
C LYS A 71 -5.30 5.56 -4.11
N VAL A 72 -4.94 4.30 -3.87
CA VAL A 72 -5.81 3.13 -4.07
C VAL A 72 -6.16 2.45 -2.75
N ILE A 73 -5.20 2.37 -1.82
CA ILE A 73 -5.36 1.69 -0.54
C ILE A 73 -4.61 2.48 0.53
N GLU A 74 -5.23 2.64 1.70
CA GLU A 74 -4.53 3.05 2.92
C GLU A 74 -4.23 1.81 3.77
N LEU A 75 -3.03 1.78 4.33
CA LEU A 75 -2.46 0.68 5.11
C LEU A 75 -2.14 1.18 6.52
N GLU A 76 -2.60 0.47 7.52
CA GLU A 76 -2.22 0.70 8.91
C GLU A 76 -1.59 -0.57 9.49
N PHE A 77 -0.46 -0.42 10.19
CA PHE A 77 0.31 -1.51 10.78
C PHE A 77 0.48 -1.30 12.29
N ASP A 78 0.01 -2.27 13.08
CA ASP A 78 0.18 -2.30 14.54
C ASP A 78 1.34 -3.22 14.99
N GLN A 79 1.58 -3.29 16.31
CA GLN A 79 2.66 -4.09 16.89
C GLN A 79 2.50 -5.62 16.75
N GLY A 80 1.50 -6.11 16.01
CA GLY A 80 1.30 -7.52 15.67
C GLY A 80 1.34 -7.82 14.18
N PHE A 81 1.77 -6.88 13.33
CA PHE A 81 1.71 -6.99 11.86
C PHE A 81 0.29 -7.14 11.29
N PHE A 82 -0.73 -6.66 12.02
CA PHE A 82 -2.07 -6.59 11.45
C PHE A 82 -2.10 -5.52 10.36
N ILE A 83 -2.31 -5.95 9.12
CA ILE A 83 -2.45 -5.05 7.97
C ILE A 83 -3.93 -4.74 7.80
N LYS A 84 -4.34 -3.54 8.20
CA LYS A 84 -5.67 -3.02 7.86
C LYS A 84 -5.60 -2.28 6.53
N CYS A 85 -6.27 -2.81 5.52
CA CYS A 85 -6.49 -2.13 4.25
C CYS A 85 -7.84 -1.41 4.31
N ASN A 86 -7.84 -0.08 4.47
CA ASN A 86 -9.09 0.67 4.39
C ASN A 86 -9.55 0.75 2.92
N LYS A 87 -10.87 0.63 2.68
CA LYS A 87 -11.44 0.80 1.33
C LYS A 87 -11.34 2.27 0.92
N SER A 88 -10.34 2.63 0.13
CA SER A 88 -10.28 3.91 -0.57
C SER A 88 -10.30 3.67 -2.08
N CYS A 89 -11.44 3.19 -2.56
CA CYS A 89 -11.73 2.99 -3.98
C CYS A 89 -12.11 4.32 -4.63
N TRP A 90 -11.19 4.98 -5.32
CA TRP A 90 -11.51 5.96 -6.36
C TRP A 90 -10.84 5.54 -7.67
N PHE A 91 -11.57 4.72 -8.41
CA PHE A 91 -11.42 4.56 -9.86
C PHE A 91 -12.84 4.34 -10.39
N ASP A 92 -13.50 5.42 -10.80
CA ASP A 92 -14.65 5.31 -11.68
C ASP A 92 -14.10 5.29 -13.11
N PRO A 93 -14.17 4.17 -13.85
CA PRO A 93 -13.72 4.12 -15.24
C PRO A 93 -14.63 4.91 -16.20
N GLY A 94 -15.59 5.69 -15.71
CA GLY A 94 -16.67 6.27 -16.51
C GLY A 94 -17.03 7.73 -16.22
N GLU A 95 -16.09 8.67 -16.21
CA GLU A 95 -16.41 10.04 -16.64
C GLU A 95 -15.42 10.53 -17.70
N LYS A 96 -15.95 10.63 -18.92
CA LYS A 96 -15.39 11.47 -19.97
C LYS A 96 -15.39 12.92 -19.44
N LEU A 97 -14.22 13.55 -19.38
CA LEU A 97 -14.10 15.00 -19.56
C LEU A 97 -13.86 15.28 -21.04
#